data_AF-A0A9E3B832-F1
#
_entry.id   AF-A0A9E3B832-F1
#
_cell.length_a   1.000
_cell.length_b   1.000
_cell.length_c   1.000
_cell.angle_alpha   90.00
_cell.angle_beta   90.00
_cell.angle_gamma   90.00
#
_symmetry.space_group_name_H-M   'P 1'
#
loop_
_entity.id
_entity.type
_entity.pdbx_description
1 polymer ?
#
loop_
_entity_poly.entity_id
_entity_poly.type
_entity_poly.pdbx_seq_one_letter_code
_entity_poly.pdbx_strand_id
1 'polypeptide(L)' 'MDGTRRTQAERAAETREALIAAARPLFAAQGFAEVALETIVRAAGVTRGALYHHFADKTELFAAVFEQV' A
#
# COMPACT_ATOMS: atom_id res chain seq x y z
N MET A 1 -10.23 27.22 -13.62
CA MET A 1 -9.11 26.29 -13.39
C MET A 1 -9.68 24.90 -13.56
N ASP A 2 -9.50 24.34 -14.75
CA ASP A 2 -10.20 23.13 -15.20
C ASP A 2 -9.61 21.88 -14.54
N GLY A 3 -10.50 21.03 -14.05
CA GLY A 3 -10.18 19.84 -13.27
C GLY A 3 -9.77 18.70 -14.19
N THR A 4 -8.47 18.43 -14.27
CA THR A 4 -7.99 17.20 -14.88
C THR A 4 -8.38 16.04 -13.97
N ARG A 5 -9.43 15.28 -14.34
CA ARG A 5 -9.70 14.00 -13.68
C ARG A 5 -8.45 13.14 -13.81
N ARG A 6 -7.91 12.72 -12.68
CA ARG A 6 -6.82 11.73 -12.64
C ARG A 6 -7.20 10.51 -13.47
N THR A 7 -6.25 10.03 -14.25
CA THR A 7 -6.35 8.79 -15.00
C THR A 7 -6.46 7.60 -14.05
N GLN A 8 -6.86 6.45 -14.59
CA GLN A 8 -6.88 5.22 -13.80
C GLN A 8 -5.46 4.83 -13.35
N ALA A 9 -4.46 5.02 -14.22
CA ALA A 9 -3.07 4.72 -13.92
C ALA A 9 -2.51 5.57 -12.77
N GLU A 10 -2.82 6.88 -12.75
CA GLU A 10 -2.42 7.76 -11.64
C GLU A 10 -3.05 7.33 -10.32
N ARG A 11 -4.35 6.99 -10.30
CA ARG A 11 -5.01 6.47 -9.10
C ARG A 11 -4.41 5.15 -8.61
N ALA A 12 -4.04 4.27 -9.54
CA ALA A 12 -3.39 3.00 -9.24
C ALA A 12 -2.00 3.22 -8.62
N ALA A 13 -1.22 4.16 -9.16
CA ALA A 13 0.08 4.54 -8.60
C ALA A 13 -0.07 5.15 -7.19
N GLU A 14 -0.99 6.10 -7.00
CA GLU A 14 -1.30 6.71 -5.70
C GLU A 14 -1.68 5.66 -4.64
N THR A 15 -2.51 4.69 -5.03
CA THR A 15 -2.94 3.59 -4.15
C THR A 15 -1.75 2.71 -3.75
N ARG A 16 -0.89 2.34 -4.72
CA ARG A 16 0.31 1.54 -4.45
C ARG A 16 1.26 2.27 -3.50
N GLU A 17 1.50 3.55 -3.73
CA GLU A 17 2.35 4.38 -2.87
C GLU A 17 1.78 4.51 -1.45
N ALA A 18 0.48 4.74 -1.32
CA ALA A 18 -0.18 4.82 -0.01
C ALA A 18 -0.04 3.52 0.80
N LEU A 19 -0.17 2.36 0.14
CA LEU A 19 0.02 1.06 0.76
C LEU A 19 1.45 0.86 1.26
N ILE A 20 2.46 1.19 0.44
CA ILE A 20 3.88 1.07 0.82
C ILE A 20 4.21 2.03 1.96
N ALA A 21 3.78 3.29 1.86
CA ALA A 21 4.00 4.31 2.87
C ALA A 21 3.39 3.94 4.23
N ALA A 22 2.19 3.34 4.24
CA ALA A 22 1.53 2.87 5.45
C ALA A 22 2.18 1.59 6.01
N ALA A 23 2.59 0.67 5.14
CA ALA A 23 3.18 -0.61 5.54
C ALA A 23 4.57 -0.46 6.16
N ARG A 24 5.39 0.47 5.65
CA ARG A 24 6.76 0.71 6.11
C ARG A 24 6.90 0.90 7.63
N PRO A 25 6.24 1.89 8.27
CA PRO A 25 6.37 2.09 9.71
C PRO A 25 5.75 0.94 10.51
N LEU A 26 4.72 0.27 9.99
CA LEU A 26 4.10 -0.87 10.66
C LEU A 26 5.05 -2.07 10.71
N PHE A 27 5.67 -2.42 9.59
CA PHE A 27 6.65 -3.49 9.54
C PHE A 27 7.88 -3.19 10.39
N ALA A 28 8.35 -1.94 10.40
CA ALA A 28 9.47 -1.53 11.24
C ALA A 28 9.16 -1.61 12.75
N ALA A 29 7.94 -1.25 13.15
CA ALA A 29 7.56 -1.20 14.56
C ALA A 29 7.13 -2.56 15.14
N GLN A 30 6.46 -3.40 14.35
CA GLN A 30 5.81 -4.63 14.84
C GLN A 30 6.43 -5.90 14.24
N GLY A 31 7.25 -5.79 13.19
CA GLY A 31 7.80 -6.92 12.47
C GLY A 31 6.83 -7.49 11.43
N PHE A 32 7.38 -8.20 10.44
CA PHE A 32 6.61 -8.74 9.31
C PHE A 32 5.50 -9.70 9.76
N ALA A 33 5.78 -10.62 10.68
CA ALA A 33 4.84 -11.67 11.08
C ALA A 33 3.56 -11.10 11.71
N GLU A 34 3.71 -10.13 12.61
CA GLU A 34 2.62 -9.57 13.44
C GLU A 34 1.71 -8.59 12.68
N VAL A 35 2.22 -7.94 11.63
CA VAL A 35 1.41 -6.98 10.88
C VAL A 35 0.36 -7.70 10.02
N ALA A 36 -0.90 -7.44 10.32
CA ALA A 36 -2.03 -7.87 9.50
C ALA A 36 -2.27 -6.93 8.31
N LEU A 37 -2.65 -7.51 7.15
CA LEU A 37 -3.02 -6.73 5.96
C LEU A 37 -4.18 -5.78 6.22
N GLU A 38 -5.14 -6.14 7.10
CA GLU A 38 -6.23 -5.25 7.52
C GLU A 38 -5.73 -3.95 8.15
N THR A 39 -4.67 -4.03 8.96
CA THR A 39 -4.10 -2.86 9.62
C THR A 39 -3.45 -1.92 8.61
N ILE A 40 -2.76 -2.48 7.61
CA ILE A 40 -2.15 -1.71 6.54
C ILE A 40 -3.21 -1.00 5.70
N VAL A 41 -4.24 -1.71 5.21
CA VAL A 41 -5.26 -1.08 4.34
C VAL A 41 -6.05 -0.01 5.08
N ARG A 42 -6.31 -0.21 6.37
CA ARG A 42 -6.93 0.81 7.24
C ARG A 42 -6.03 2.03 7.38
N ALA A 43 -4.74 1.84 7.61
CA ALA A 43 -3.78 2.94 7.73
C ALA A 43 -3.57 3.70 6.41
N ALA A 44 -3.60 2.99 5.27
CA ALA A 44 -3.51 3.57 3.94
C ALA A 44 -4.82 4.23 3.46
N GLY A 45 -5.95 4.00 4.15
CA GLY A 45 -7.26 4.52 3.73
C GLY A 45 -7.82 3.86 2.46
N VAL A 46 -7.44 2.61 2.20
CA VAL A 46 -7.83 1.87 0.99
C VAL A 46 -8.55 0.56 1.33
N THR A 47 -9.10 -0.10 0.32
CA THR A 47 -9.79 -1.39 0.50
C THR A 47 -8.82 -2.57 0.37
N ARG A 48 -9.22 -3.72 0.90
CA ARG A 48 -8.49 -4.98 0.71
C ARG A 48 -8.43 -5.42 -0.77
N GLY A 49 -9.48 -5.16 -1.54
CA GLY A 49 -9.47 -5.41 -2.99
C GLY A 49 -8.45 -4.54 -3.72
N ALA A 50 -8.30 -3.27 -3.32
CA ALA A 50 -7.28 -2.39 -3.87
C ALA A 50 -5.87 -2.87 -3.52
N LEU A 51 -5.63 -3.38 -2.30
CA LEU A 51 -4.36 -4.02 -1.97
C LEU A 51 -4.07 -5.22 -2.88
N TYR A 52 -5.02 -6.15 -3.02
CA TYR A 52 -4.83 -7.34 -3.84
C TYR A 52 -4.72 -7.08 -5.34
N HIS A 53 -5.15 -5.90 -5.79
CA HIS A 53 -4.87 -5.45 -7.15
C HIS A 53 -3.39 -5.12 -7.39
N HIS A 54 -2.68 -4.68 -6.34
CA HIS A 54 -1.27 -4.27 -6.42
C HIS A 54 -0.28 -5.31 -5.90
N PHE A 55 -0.70 -6.13 -4.93
CA PHE A 55 0.15 -7.08 -4.24
C PHE A 55 -0.64 -8.38 -4.00
N ALA A 56 -0.14 -9.49 -4.52
CA ALA A 56 -0.74 -10.80 -4.36
C ALA A 56 -0.78 -11.23 -2.89
N ASP A 57 0.24 -10.86 -2.11
CA ASP A 57 0.33 -11.20 -0.69
C ASP A 57 1.14 -10.19 0.15
N LYS A 58 1.27 -10.49 1.45
CA LYS A 58 2.02 -9.66 2.40
C LYS A 58 3.52 -9.61 2.08
N THR A 59 4.06 -10.68 1.52
CA THR A 59 5.48 -10.80 1.16
C THR A 59 5.82 -9.86 0.01
N GLU A 60 4.97 -9.79 -1.02
CA GLU A 60 5.16 -8.87 -2.15
C GLU A 60 5.10 -7.40 -1.71
N LEU A 61 4.14 -7.06 -0.86
CA LEU A 61 4.08 -5.72 -0.26
C LEU A 61 5.33 -5.42 0.59
N PHE A 62 5.81 -6.39 1.36
CA PHE A 62 7.03 -6.23 2.15
C PHE A 62 8.25 -6.03 1.24
N ALA A 63 8.39 -6.80 0.16
CA ALA A 63 9.45 -6.61 -0.83
C ALA A 63 9.42 -5.20 -1.42
N ALA A 64 8.24 -4.70 -1.81
CA ALA A 64 8.08 -3.35 -2.33
C ALA A 64 8.44 -2.24 -1.31
N VAL A 65 8.24 -2.49 -0.01
CA VAL A 65 8.73 -1.60 1.06
C VAL A 65 10.25 -1.61 1.13
N PHE A 66 10.89 -2.77 0.99
CA PHE A 66 12.35 -2.92 1.00
C PHE A 66 13.02 -2.24 -0.20
N GLU A 67 12.39 -2.26 -1.37
CA GLU A 67 12.91 -1.59 -2.58
C GLU A 67 12.95 -0.05 -2.47
N GLN A 68 12.26 0.55 -1.50
CA GLN A 68 12.28 2.00 -1.27
C GLN A 68 13.35 2.47 -0.26
N VAL A 69 14.23 1.57 0.20
CA VAL A 69 15.34 1.86 1.12
C VAL A 69 16.65 1.77 0.38
#